data_AF-A0A1H8B135-F1
#
_entry.id   AF-A0A1H8B135-F1
#
_cell.length_a   1.000
_cell.length_b   1.000
_cell.length_c   1.000
_cell.angle_alpha   90.00
_cell.angle_beta   90.00
_cell.angle_gamma   90.00
#
_symmetry.space_group_name_H-M   'P 1'
#
loop_
_entity.id
_entity.type
_entity.pdbx_description
1 polymer ?
#
loop_
_entity_poly.entity_id
_entity_poly.type
_entity_poly.pdbx_seq_one_letter_code
_entity_poly.pdbx_strand_id
1 'polypeptide(L)'
;MSGESDKFRIIARKYRKHFTLSQDNITGLYNGKRGDYTGVESGKRTVDLDLAYKIAAVYGLTYCQMVNPDQAIPDLENLPLKTKQLISERMEKGVIEKNDELQLPVHVKTILDSGKLPEIFTSNQVYSLLERTIKRQITANRITVLLTKGSLRYLVEYAAEQPEDSNRPGRKNSVFRLKK
;
A
#
# COMPACT_ATOMS: atom_id res chain seq x y z
N MET A 1 -10.89 11.61 27.62
CA MET A 1 -10.84 10.32 28.35
C MET A 1 -10.21 9.30 27.42
N SER A 2 -9.01 8.80 27.72
CA SER A 2 -8.34 7.77 26.90
C SER A 2 -8.96 6.42 27.23
N GLY A 3 -9.77 5.89 26.31
CA GLY A 3 -10.37 4.56 26.47
C GLY A 3 -9.32 3.46 26.31
N GLU A 4 -9.55 2.29 26.90
CA GLU A 4 -8.69 1.12 26.73
C GLU A 4 -8.43 0.77 25.25
N SER A 5 -9.45 0.98 24.40
CA SER A 5 -9.34 0.82 22.96
C SER A 5 -8.32 1.77 22.32
N ASP A 6 -8.13 2.98 22.85
CA ASP A 6 -7.16 3.93 22.31
C ASP A 6 -5.73 3.54 22.67
N LYS A 7 -5.51 3.06 23.91
CA LYS A 7 -4.22 2.51 24.33
C LYS A 7 -3.81 1.32 23.45
N PHE A 8 -4.76 0.40 23.23
CA PHE A 8 -4.58 -0.74 22.35
C PHE A 8 -4.18 -0.31 20.92
N ARG A 9 -4.87 0.68 20.34
CA ARG A 9 -4.59 1.20 19.00
C ARG A 9 -3.17 1.79 18.89
N ILE A 10 -2.75 2.54 19.90
CA ILE A 10 -1.41 3.17 19.94
C ILE A 10 -0.33 2.09 19.94
N ILE A 11 -0.47 1.07 20.79
CA ILE A 11 0.51 -0.02 20.90
C ILE A 11 0.53 -0.87 19.63
N ALA A 12 -0.63 -1.25 19.10
CA ALA A 12 -0.74 -1.99 17.84
C ALA A 12 -0.06 -1.24 16.69
N ARG A 13 -0.26 0.08 16.60
CA ARG A 13 0.39 0.94 15.60
C ARG A 13 1.90 1.00 15.80
N LYS A 14 2.37 1.11 17.04
CA LYS A 14 3.80 1.13 17.39
C LYS A 14 4.48 -0.17 16.92
N TYR A 15 3.88 -1.32 17.18
CA TYR A 15 4.45 -2.61 16.79
C TYR A 15 4.44 -2.82 15.29
N ARG A 16 3.34 -2.48 14.63
CA ARG A 16 3.27 -2.51 13.16
C ARG A 16 4.42 -1.73 12.53
N LYS A 17 4.67 -0.51 13.00
CA LYS A 17 5.74 0.35 12.49
C LYS A 17 7.12 -0.22 12.79
N HIS A 18 7.33 -0.74 14.01
CA HIS A 18 8.61 -1.34 14.40
C HIS A 18 8.98 -2.52 13.51
N PHE A 19 8.04 -3.40 13.19
CA PHE A 19 8.26 -4.56 12.31
C PHE A 19 8.07 -4.25 10.81
N THR A 20 7.90 -2.98 10.42
CA THR A 20 7.68 -2.56 9.02
C THR A 20 6.55 -3.30 8.30
N LEU A 21 5.50 -3.67 9.05
CA LEU A 21 4.35 -4.39 8.51
C LEU A 21 3.31 -3.41 7.94
N SER A 22 2.71 -3.79 6.81
CA SER A 22 1.56 -3.07 6.26
C SER A 22 0.28 -3.41 7.02
N GLN A 23 -0.75 -2.56 6.94
CA GLN A 23 -2.05 -2.86 7.53
C GLN A 23 -2.70 -4.11 6.88
N ASP A 24 -2.49 -4.30 5.58
CA ASP A 24 -2.97 -5.47 4.84
C ASP A 24 -2.25 -6.75 5.31
N ASN A 25 -0.97 -6.65 5.69
CA ASN A 25 -0.20 -7.77 6.25
C ASN A 25 -0.81 -8.26 7.56
N ILE A 26 -1.08 -7.33 8.48
CA ILE A 26 -1.65 -7.69 9.79
C ILE A 26 -3.03 -8.29 9.58
N THR A 27 -3.85 -7.68 8.72
CA THR A 27 -5.15 -8.22 8.32
C THR A 27 -5.03 -9.66 7.80
N GLY A 28 -4.03 -9.94 6.98
CA GLY A 28 -3.75 -11.30 6.49
C GLY A 28 -3.31 -12.27 7.60
N LEU A 29 -2.53 -11.82 8.58
CA LEU A 29 -2.00 -12.69 9.64
C LEU A 29 -3.11 -13.25 10.56
N TYR A 30 -4.17 -12.48 10.81
CA TYR A 30 -5.32 -12.95 11.59
C TYR A 30 -6.54 -13.35 10.74
N ASN A 31 -6.39 -13.45 9.41
CA ASN A 31 -7.46 -13.76 8.46
C ASN A 31 -8.67 -12.81 8.54
N GLY A 32 -8.41 -11.50 8.69
CA GLY A 32 -9.42 -10.45 8.72
C GLY A 32 -9.96 -10.05 7.35
N LYS A 33 -11.04 -9.25 7.34
CA LYS A 33 -11.53 -8.62 6.12
C LYS A 33 -10.66 -7.40 5.78
N ARG A 34 -10.53 -7.12 4.47
CA ARG A 34 -9.75 -5.98 3.99
C ARG A 34 -10.26 -4.67 4.61
N GLY A 35 -9.36 -3.91 5.22
CA GLY A 35 -9.68 -2.65 5.88
C GLY A 35 -10.14 -2.78 7.34
N ASP A 36 -10.28 -3.99 7.89
CA ASP A 36 -10.61 -4.20 9.30
C ASP A 36 -9.57 -3.55 10.20
N TYR A 37 -8.29 -3.90 10.01
CA TYR A 37 -7.19 -3.33 10.79
C TYR A 37 -7.03 -1.82 10.56
N THR A 38 -7.22 -1.34 9.33
CA THR A 38 -7.22 0.10 9.03
C THR A 38 -8.32 0.84 9.79
N GLY A 39 -9.51 0.26 9.90
CA GLY A 39 -10.62 0.78 10.69
C GLY A 39 -10.29 0.85 12.18
N VAL A 40 -9.59 -0.16 12.70
CA VAL A 40 -9.10 -0.19 14.09
C VAL A 40 -8.07 0.91 14.33
N GLU A 41 -7.02 1.00 13.50
CA GLU A 41 -5.93 1.98 13.67
C GLU A 41 -6.44 3.43 13.51
N SER A 42 -7.42 3.66 12.62
CA SER A 42 -8.02 4.98 12.39
C SER A 42 -9.13 5.37 13.37
N GLY A 43 -9.51 4.47 14.27
CA GLY A 43 -10.59 4.70 15.22
C GLY A 43 -12.00 4.67 14.64
N LYS A 44 -12.14 4.47 13.32
CA LYS A 44 -13.43 4.36 12.61
C LYS A 44 -14.18 3.08 12.93
N ARG A 45 -13.50 2.08 13.49
CA ARG A 45 -14.08 0.81 13.92
C ARG A 45 -13.87 0.61 15.42
N THR A 46 -14.93 0.16 16.09
CA THR A 46 -14.86 -0.29 17.48
C THR A 46 -13.98 -1.53 17.58
N VAL A 47 -13.12 -1.56 18.59
CA VAL A 47 -12.26 -2.71 18.86
C VAL A 47 -13.04 -3.66 19.75
N ASP A 48 -13.69 -4.65 19.13
CA ASP A 48 -14.33 -5.74 19.86
C ASP A 48 -13.26 -6.61 20.51
N LEU A 49 -13.58 -7.24 21.66
CA LEU A 49 -12.63 -8.10 22.37
C LEU A 49 -12.08 -9.23 21.48
N ASP A 50 -12.93 -9.87 20.68
CA ASP A 50 -12.51 -10.91 19.73
C ASP A 50 -11.49 -10.39 18.69
N LEU A 51 -11.72 -9.19 18.15
CA LEU A 51 -10.79 -8.55 17.23
C LEU A 51 -9.48 -8.17 17.92
N ALA A 52 -9.56 -7.69 19.16
CA ALA A 52 -8.40 -7.35 19.97
C ALA A 52 -7.53 -8.57 20.25
N TYR A 53 -8.13 -9.71 20.62
CA TYR A 53 -7.43 -10.98 20.81
C TYR A 53 -6.76 -11.47 19.53
N LYS A 54 -7.45 -11.38 18.40
CA LYS A 54 -6.89 -11.76 17.09
C LYS A 54 -5.66 -10.92 16.72
N ILE A 55 -5.72 -9.61 16.93
CA ILE A 55 -4.60 -8.70 16.66
C ILE A 55 -3.46 -8.95 17.65
N ALA A 56 -3.75 -9.16 18.93
CA ALA A 56 -2.73 -9.45 19.95
C ALA A 56 -2.00 -10.76 19.65
N ALA A 57 -2.73 -11.78 19.20
CA ALA A 57 -2.18 -13.07 18.80
C ALA A 57 -1.18 -12.95 17.63
N VAL A 58 -1.29 -11.95 16.76
CA VAL A 58 -0.29 -11.69 15.70
C VAL A 58 1.10 -11.40 16.29
N TYR A 59 1.13 -10.79 17.47
CA TYR A 59 2.36 -10.44 18.18
C TYR A 59 2.73 -11.45 19.28
N GLY A 60 1.98 -12.55 19.42
CA GLY A 60 2.17 -13.50 20.51
C GLY A 60 1.78 -12.95 21.89
N LEU A 61 0.92 -11.93 21.92
CA LEU A 61 0.49 -11.26 23.15
C LEU A 61 -1.00 -11.47 23.42
N THR A 62 -1.38 -11.16 24.66
CA THR A 62 -2.77 -11.09 25.11
C THR A 62 -3.31 -9.66 25.00
N TYR A 63 -4.64 -9.51 25.02
CA TYR A 63 -5.28 -8.18 25.05
C TYR A 63 -4.79 -7.33 26.22
N CYS A 64 -4.72 -7.91 27.42
CA CYS A 64 -4.28 -7.21 28.63
C CYS A 64 -2.86 -6.64 28.48
N GLN A 65 -1.95 -7.37 27.85
CA GLN A 65 -0.60 -6.91 27.56
C GLN A 65 -0.59 -5.76 26.53
N MET A 66 -1.50 -5.77 25.56
CA MET A 66 -1.61 -4.70 24.57
C MET A 66 -2.29 -3.42 25.07
N VAL A 67 -2.97 -3.45 26.21
CA VAL A 67 -3.56 -2.26 26.85
C VAL A 67 -2.59 -1.65 27.88
N ASN A 68 -1.56 -2.39 28.29
CA ASN A 68 -0.53 -1.91 29.21
C ASN A 68 0.40 -0.89 28.50
N PRO A 69 0.42 0.39 28.92
CA PRO A 69 1.27 1.42 28.30
C PRO A 69 2.77 1.11 28.40
N ASP A 70 3.18 0.36 29.42
CA ASP A 70 4.59 0.00 29.66
C ASP A 70 5.00 -1.30 28.97
N GLN A 71 4.12 -1.86 28.13
CA GLN A 71 4.44 -3.08 27.40
C GLN A 71 5.62 -2.84 26.44
N ALA A 72 6.67 -3.63 26.64
CA ALA A 72 7.82 -3.67 25.74
C ALA A 72 7.46 -4.31 24.40
N ILE A 73 8.09 -3.83 23.33
CA ILE A 73 7.99 -4.44 22.01
C ILE A 73 8.61 -5.85 22.11
N PRO A 74 7.89 -6.92 21.73
CA PRO A 74 8.45 -8.27 21.79
C PRO A 74 9.62 -8.41 20.80
N ASP A 75 10.61 -9.21 21.14
CA ASP A 75 11.68 -9.54 20.19
C ASP A 75 11.15 -10.34 19.00
N LEU A 76 11.83 -10.23 17.86
CA LEU A 76 11.46 -10.97 16.65
C LEU A 76 11.42 -12.49 16.90
N GLU A 77 12.31 -13.00 17.77
CA GLU A 77 12.34 -14.41 18.18
C GLU A 77 11.14 -14.85 19.02
N ASN A 78 10.44 -13.91 19.65
CA ASN A 78 9.25 -14.20 20.46
C ASN A 78 7.95 -14.09 19.66
N LEU A 79 8.02 -13.67 18.39
CA LEU A 79 6.85 -13.60 17.53
C LEU A 79 6.36 -14.98 17.06
N PRO A 80 5.06 -15.12 16.78
CA PRO A 80 4.52 -16.31 16.13
C PRO A 80 5.21 -16.60 14.78
N LEU A 81 5.32 -17.89 14.44
CA LEU A 81 6.02 -18.36 13.23
C LEU A 81 5.52 -17.66 11.95
N LYS A 82 4.20 -17.51 11.79
CA LYS A 82 3.60 -16.83 10.63
C LYS A 82 4.04 -15.37 10.51
N THR A 83 4.13 -14.68 11.64
CA THR A 83 4.56 -13.28 11.69
C THR A 83 6.06 -13.18 11.38
N LYS A 84 6.88 -14.06 11.94
CA LYS A 84 8.32 -14.15 11.62
C LYS A 84 8.57 -14.36 10.14
N GLN A 85 7.92 -15.37 9.54
CA GLN A 85 8.05 -15.68 8.12
C GLN A 85 7.69 -14.47 7.25
N LEU A 86 6.59 -13.78 7.57
CA LEU A 86 6.19 -12.59 6.82
C LEU A 86 7.19 -11.44 6.94
N ILE A 87 7.79 -11.25 8.12
CA ILE A 87 8.83 -10.23 8.31
C ILE A 87 10.07 -10.59 7.48
N SER A 88 10.56 -11.84 7.57
CA SER A 88 11.71 -12.31 6.80
C SER A 88 11.49 -12.17 5.29
N GLU A 89 10.33 -12.61 4.79
CA GLU A 89 9.97 -12.46 3.38
C GLU A 89 9.97 -11.00 2.92
N ARG A 90 9.58 -10.06 3.78
CA ARG A 90 9.61 -8.62 3.45
C ARG A 90 11.00 -8.03 3.50
N MET A 91 11.85 -8.50 4.41
CA MET A 91 13.26 -8.11 4.44
C MET A 91 13.96 -8.54 3.15
N GLU A 92 13.65 -9.74 2.64
CA GLU A 92 14.19 -10.23 1.36
C GLU A 92 13.60 -9.52 0.13
N LYS A 93 12.29 -9.27 0.11
CA LYS A 93 11.59 -8.62 -1.03
C LYS A 93 11.80 -7.11 -1.09
N GLY A 94 12.35 -6.50 -0.04
CA GLY A 94 12.43 -5.05 0.14
C GLY A 94 11.09 -4.44 0.55
N VAL A 95 11.14 -3.46 1.45
CA VAL A 95 9.94 -2.80 1.97
C VAL A 95 9.30 -1.96 0.85
N ILE A 96 8.19 -2.45 0.27
CA ILE A 96 7.28 -1.58 -0.49
C ILE A 96 6.45 -0.81 0.53
N GLU A 97 7.04 0.23 1.10
CA GLU A 97 6.29 1.24 1.80
C GLU A 97 5.41 1.94 0.77
N LYS A 98 4.10 2.03 1.05
CA LYS A 98 3.26 3.01 0.36
C LYS A 98 3.78 4.37 0.81
N ASN A 99 4.72 4.90 0.05
CA ASN A 99 5.27 6.21 0.31
C ASN A 99 4.20 7.24 -0.12
N ASP A 100 3.42 7.72 0.83
CA ASP A 100 2.44 8.78 0.61
C ASP A 100 3.13 10.12 0.20
N GLU A 101 4.45 10.23 0.37
CA GLU A 101 5.29 11.36 -0.08
C GLU A 101 5.90 11.15 -1.48
N LEU A 102 5.62 10.04 -2.17
CA LEU A 102 6.20 9.75 -3.49
C LEU A 102 5.91 10.84 -4.55
N GLN A 103 4.98 11.76 -4.29
CA GLN A 103 4.58 12.84 -5.20
C GLN A 103 4.35 12.30 -6.62
N LEU A 104 3.82 11.06 -6.73
CA LEU A 104 3.69 10.35 -8.00
C LEU A 104 2.96 11.16 -9.07
N PRO A 105 1.89 11.93 -8.76
CA PRO A 105 1.26 12.81 -9.74
C PRO A 105 2.22 13.83 -10.36
N VAL A 106 3.16 14.38 -9.58
CA VAL A 106 4.15 15.35 -10.07
C VAL A 106 5.08 14.69 -11.08
N HIS A 107 5.65 13.54 -10.74
CA HIS A 107 6.55 12.80 -11.64
C HIS A 107 5.86 12.34 -12.93
N VAL A 108 4.62 11.86 -12.82
CA VAL A 108 3.83 11.47 -14.00
C VAL A 108 3.50 12.70 -14.85
N LYS A 109 3.12 13.83 -14.24
CA LYS A 109 2.89 15.08 -14.97
C LYS A 109 4.15 15.57 -15.69
N THR A 110 5.32 15.52 -15.07
CA THR A 110 6.58 15.88 -15.72
C THR A 110 6.85 15.03 -16.97
N ILE A 111 6.52 13.73 -16.94
CA ILE A 111 6.66 12.87 -18.11
C ILE A 111 5.65 13.24 -19.21
N LEU A 112 4.40 13.50 -18.84
CA LEU A 112 3.36 13.95 -19.76
C LEU A 112 3.75 15.27 -20.45
N ASP A 113 4.32 16.21 -19.70
CA ASP A 113 4.77 17.51 -20.19
C ASP A 113 6.12 17.43 -20.95
N SER A 114 6.87 16.32 -20.84
CA SER A 114 8.22 16.21 -21.39
C SER A 114 8.30 16.07 -22.92
N GLY A 115 7.16 15.82 -23.59
CA GLY A 115 7.12 15.56 -25.03
C GLY A 115 7.79 14.25 -25.48
N LYS A 116 8.24 13.40 -24.52
CA LYS A 116 8.90 12.11 -24.81
C LYS A 116 7.92 10.97 -25.12
N LEU A 117 6.63 11.20 -24.91
CA LEU A 117 5.59 10.22 -25.19
C LEU A 117 5.08 10.39 -26.62
N PRO A 118 4.75 9.28 -27.30
CA PRO A 118 3.99 9.36 -28.55
C PRO A 118 2.62 10.01 -28.32
N GLU A 119 2.00 10.48 -29.40
CA GLU A 119 0.67 11.11 -29.37
C GLU A 119 -0.40 10.22 -28.70
N ILE A 120 -0.24 8.91 -28.86
CA ILE A 120 -1.05 7.86 -28.25
C ILE A 120 -0.12 6.97 -27.43
N PHE A 121 -0.34 6.88 -26.11
CA PHE A 121 0.54 6.18 -25.19
C PHE A 121 -0.20 5.31 -24.17
N THR A 122 0.53 4.42 -23.52
CA THR A 122 0.02 3.54 -22.46
C THR A 122 0.63 3.89 -21.09
N SER A 123 -0.03 3.47 -20.02
CA SER A 123 0.54 3.56 -18.66
C SER A 123 1.90 2.84 -18.53
N ASN A 124 2.15 1.81 -19.35
CA ASN A 124 3.44 1.11 -19.35
C ASN A 124 4.56 1.96 -19.96
N GLN A 125 4.28 2.77 -20.97
CA GLN A 125 5.24 3.72 -21.55
C GLN A 125 5.53 4.87 -20.58
N VAL A 126 4.51 5.38 -19.88
CA VAL A 126 4.75 6.34 -18.79
C VAL A 126 5.58 5.68 -17.69
N TYR A 127 5.27 4.45 -17.32
CA TYR A 127 6.03 3.70 -16.33
C TYR A 127 7.48 3.51 -16.75
N SER A 128 7.76 3.20 -18.03
CA SER A 128 9.13 2.98 -18.52
C SER A 128 9.98 4.25 -18.52
N LEU A 129 9.37 5.44 -18.51
CA LEU A 129 10.07 6.72 -18.43
C LEU A 129 10.32 7.21 -17.00
N LEU A 130 9.73 6.57 -15.98
CA LEU A 130 9.98 6.94 -14.57
C LEU A 130 11.39 6.54 -14.09
N GLU A 131 11.88 7.26 -13.09
CA GLU A 131 13.12 6.94 -12.41
C GLU A 131 13.07 5.57 -11.72
N ARG A 132 14.23 4.91 -11.62
CA ARG A 132 14.34 3.55 -11.04
C ARG A 132 13.89 3.48 -9.58
N THR A 133 14.13 4.55 -8.83
CA THR A 133 13.70 4.73 -7.43
C THR A 133 12.18 4.71 -7.28
N ILE A 134 11.47 5.34 -8.21
CA ILE A 134 10.01 5.42 -8.23
C ILE A 134 9.42 4.10 -8.74
N LYS A 135 9.99 3.53 -9.82
CA LYS A 135 9.57 2.23 -10.38
C LYS A 135 9.56 1.10 -9.36
N ARG A 136 10.53 1.08 -8.44
CA ARG A 136 10.59 0.07 -7.37
C ARG A 136 9.43 0.13 -6.38
N GLN A 137 8.76 1.28 -6.29
CA GLN A 137 7.71 1.54 -5.30
C GLN A 137 6.30 1.42 -5.87
N ILE A 138 6.14 1.36 -7.20
CA ILE A 138 4.82 1.36 -7.86
C ILE A 138 4.74 0.38 -9.02
N THR A 139 3.51 0.11 -9.47
CA THR A 139 3.24 -0.65 -10.69
C THR A 139 2.60 0.26 -11.74
N ALA A 140 2.67 -0.12 -13.01
CA ALA A 140 2.01 0.60 -14.10
C ALA A 140 0.50 0.78 -13.87
N ASN A 141 -0.16 -0.14 -13.15
CA ASN A 141 -1.56 -0.01 -12.77
C ASN A 141 -1.81 1.23 -11.89
N ARG A 142 -0.86 1.64 -11.05
CA ARG A 142 -0.98 2.86 -10.23
C ARG A 142 -1.05 4.11 -11.11
N ILE A 143 -0.31 4.12 -12.22
CA ILE A 143 -0.37 5.18 -13.23
C ILE A 143 -1.73 5.15 -13.95
N THR A 144 -2.21 3.97 -14.35
CA THR A 144 -3.56 3.82 -14.93
C THR A 144 -4.62 4.42 -14.00
N VAL A 145 -4.55 4.16 -12.69
CA VAL A 145 -5.48 4.73 -11.72
C VAL A 145 -5.36 6.26 -11.66
N LEU A 146 -4.15 6.83 -11.69
CA LEU A 146 -3.95 8.28 -11.71
C LEU A 146 -4.55 8.95 -12.94
N LEU A 147 -4.40 8.33 -14.10
CA LEU A 147 -4.89 8.84 -15.39
C LEU A 147 -6.40 8.66 -15.59
N THR A 148 -7.01 7.65 -14.95
CA THR A 148 -8.43 7.30 -15.19
C THR A 148 -9.36 7.78 -14.09
N LYS A 149 -8.92 7.72 -12.84
CA LYS A 149 -9.72 8.00 -11.64
C LYS A 149 -9.06 8.98 -10.68
N GLY A 150 -7.80 9.34 -10.91
CA GLY A 150 -7.01 10.16 -10.02
C GLY A 150 -6.87 11.60 -10.46
N SER A 151 -5.89 12.27 -9.88
CA SER A 151 -5.62 13.70 -10.02
C SER A 151 -5.13 14.11 -11.40
N LEU A 152 -4.81 13.18 -12.32
CA LEU A 152 -4.34 13.51 -13.67
C LEU A 152 -5.38 13.19 -14.75
N ARG A 153 -6.60 12.79 -14.36
CA ARG A 153 -7.68 12.46 -15.29
C ARG A 153 -8.03 13.60 -16.25
N TYR A 154 -7.89 14.85 -15.83
CA TYR A 154 -8.22 16.00 -16.66
C TYR A 154 -7.17 16.28 -17.75
N LEU A 155 -5.97 15.69 -17.68
CA LEU A 155 -4.91 15.88 -18.66
C LEU A 155 -4.98 14.91 -19.84
N VAL A 156 -5.77 13.84 -19.71
CA VAL A 156 -5.80 12.76 -20.69
C VAL A 156 -7.22 12.37 -21.09
N GLU A 157 -7.33 11.77 -22.28
CA GLU A 157 -8.53 11.10 -22.77
C GLU A 157 -8.21 9.67 -23.21
N TYR A 158 -9.23 8.82 -23.24
CA TYR A 158 -9.09 7.45 -23.74
C TYR A 158 -8.96 7.48 -25.26
N ALA A 159 -7.90 6.88 -25.78
CA ALA A 159 -7.76 6.61 -27.20
C ALA A 159 -8.38 5.24 -27.52
N ALA A 160 -9.25 5.18 -28.52
CA ALA A 160 -9.80 3.92 -29.03
C ALA A 160 -8.76 3.14 -29.87
N GLU A 161 -7.72 3.83 -30.34
CA GLU A 161 -6.65 3.32 -31.17
C GLU A 161 -5.54 2.67 -30.33
N GLN A 162 -4.99 1.56 -30.83
CA GLN A 162 -3.86 0.89 -30.22
C GLN A 162 -2.55 1.54 -30.69
N PRO A 163 -1.56 1.77 -29.80
CA PRO A 163 -0.26 2.22 -30.23
C PRO A 163 0.41 1.12 -31.05
N GLU A 164 1.18 1.48 -32.07
CA GLU A 164 1.78 0.55 -33.05
C GLU A 164 2.60 -0.61 -32.43
N ASP A 165 3.01 -0.48 -31.17
CA ASP A 165 3.86 -1.43 -30.44
C ASP A 165 3.08 -2.42 -29.53
N SER A 166 1.74 -2.49 -29.61
CA SER A 166 0.92 -3.31 -28.69
C SER A 166 0.65 -4.76 -29.10
N ASN A 167 1.47 -5.36 -29.96
CA ASN A 167 1.24 -6.70 -30.52
C ASN A 167 1.57 -7.86 -29.54
N ARG A 168 1.12 -7.79 -28.28
CA ARG A 168 1.22 -8.90 -27.31
C ARG A 168 -0.17 -9.45 -26.95
N PRO A 169 -0.39 -10.78 -27.02
CA PRO A 169 -1.67 -11.38 -26.68
C PRO A 169 -1.87 -11.33 -25.16
N GLY A 170 -2.64 -10.34 -24.70
CA GLY A 170 -2.97 -10.16 -23.29
C GLY A 170 -3.82 -8.91 -23.07
N ARG A 171 -4.70 -9.00 -22.07
CA ARG A 171 -5.63 -7.98 -21.52
C ARG A 171 -5.42 -6.56 -22.10
N LYS A 172 -6.40 -6.06 -22.88
CA LYS A 172 -6.40 -4.72 -23.52
C LYS A 172 -5.82 -3.67 -22.56
N ASN A 173 -4.60 -3.20 -22.85
CA ASN A 173 -4.01 -2.10 -22.11
C ASN A 173 -4.82 -0.84 -22.38
N SER A 174 -5.14 -0.07 -21.35
CA SER A 174 -5.76 1.24 -21.51
C SER A 174 -4.77 2.16 -22.24
N VAL A 175 -5.26 2.81 -23.30
CA VAL A 175 -4.50 3.72 -24.14
C VAL A 175 -5.02 5.14 -23.94
N PHE A 176 -4.11 6.10 -23.93
CA PHE A 176 -4.37 7.50 -23.57
C PHE A 176 -3.77 8.44 -24.61
N ARG A 177 -4.41 9.61 -24.76
CA ARG A 177 -3.90 10.78 -25.48
C ARG A 177 -3.95 11.99 -24.54
N LEU A 178 -3.02 12.94 -24.70
CA LEU A 178 -3.08 14.23 -23.99
C LEU A 178 -4.21 15.09 -24.54
N LYS A 179 -5.01 15.66 -23.63
CA LYS A 179 -5.99 16.68 -24.00
C LYS A 179 -5.24 17.97 -24.34
N LYS A 180 -5.43 18.45 -25.56
CA LYS A 180 -4.98 19.77 -25.99
C LYS A 180 -5.96 20.84 -25.53
#